data_AF-R9QL40-F1
#
_entry.id   AF-R9QL40-F1
#
_cell.length_a   1.000
_cell.length_b   1.000
_cell.length_c   1.000
_cell.angle_alpha   90.00
_cell.angle_beta   90.00
_cell.angle_gamma   90.00
#
_symmetry.space_group_name_H-M   'P 1'
#
loop_
_entity.id
_entity.type
_entity.pdbx_description
1 polymer ?
#
loop_
_entity_poly.entity_id
_entity_poly.type
_entity_poly.pdbx_seq_one_letter_code
_entity_poly.pdbx_strand_id
1 'polypeptide(L)'
;YAGSAFGPPVPVRLAWFIQELPSLVVPLYYVSVHPDLPTPALFLMGLFICHYMHRTLIFPVLIRGGKPTPLVPFALAFIFCCYNGYLQSSYLCKHSTFPSGWTHDPRFIAGVALFFCGMSINIYSDHILRNLRKPGESGYKIPHGGLFEYVSGANFFGEIAEW
;
A
#
# COMPACT_ATOMS: atom_id res chain seq x y z
N TYR A 1 -14.42 -4.25 -15.35
CA TYR A 1 -15.86 -3.96 -15.47
C TYR A 1 -16.35 -3.42 -14.12
N ALA A 2 -16.87 -2.19 -14.06
CA ALA A 2 -17.56 -1.67 -12.89
C ALA A 2 -19.07 -1.79 -13.18
N GLY A 3 -19.59 -3.01 -13.08
CA GLY A 3 -21.02 -3.25 -13.24
C GLY A 3 -21.77 -2.82 -11.97
N SER A 4 -22.98 -2.30 -12.13
CA SER A 4 -23.89 -1.94 -11.02
C SER A 4 -24.24 -3.12 -10.10
N ALA A 5 -23.92 -4.36 -10.51
CA ALA A 5 -24.10 -5.57 -9.72
C ALA A 5 -23.36 -5.58 -8.38
N PHE A 6 -22.28 -4.80 -8.24
CA PHE A 6 -21.43 -4.78 -7.05
C PHE A 6 -21.72 -3.59 -6.11
N GLY A 7 -22.92 -3.02 -6.19
CA GLY A 7 -23.41 -1.95 -5.33
C GLY A 7 -23.23 -0.54 -5.90
N PRO A 8 -23.71 0.49 -5.18
CA PRO A 8 -23.66 1.87 -5.63
C PRO A 8 -22.22 2.37 -5.80
N PRO A 9 -21.99 3.34 -6.70
CA PRO A 9 -20.68 3.92 -6.94
C PRO A 9 -20.22 4.78 -5.76
N VAL A 10 -19.00 4.56 -5.28
CA VAL A 10 -18.30 5.40 -4.30
C VAL A 10 -17.28 6.29 -5.03
N PRO A 11 -17.18 7.59 -4.71
CA PRO A 11 -16.16 8.45 -5.29
C PRO A 11 -14.76 7.89 -5.09
N VAL A 12 -14.01 7.71 -6.19
CA VAL A 12 -12.75 6.93 -6.20
C VAL A 12 -11.74 7.42 -5.16
N ARG A 13 -11.54 8.75 -5.02
CA ARG A 13 -10.59 9.31 -4.04
C ARG A 13 -11.00 9.00 -2.61
N LEU A 14 -12.30 9.09 -2.32
CA LEU A 14 -12.84 8.81 -1.00
C LEU A 14 -12.75 7.32 -0.69
N ALA A 15 -13.05 6.46 -1.67
CA ALA A 15 -12.95 5.02 -1.53
C ALA A 15 -11.51 4.61 -1.17
N TRP A 16 -10.52 5.07 -1.93
CA TRP A 16 -9.10 4.76 -1.66
C TRP A 16 -8.61 5.36 -0.34
N PHE A 17 -9.01 6.57 0.02
CA PHE A 17 -8.64 7.13 1.33
C PHE A 17 -9.21 6.31 2.49
N ILE A 18 -10.52 6.02 2.48
CA ILE A 18 -11.19 5.36 3.59
C ILE A 18 -10.77 3.89 3.69
N GLN A 19 -10.69 3.17 2.57
CA GLN A 19 -10.43 1.72 2.60
C GLN A 19 -9.05 1.38 3.18
N GLU A 20 -8.04 2.22 2.92
CA GLU A 20 -6.64 1.99 3.35
C GLU A 20 -6.34 2.55 4.75
N LEU A 21 -7.14 3.52 5.23
CA LEU A 21 -6.95 4.22 6.49
C LEU A 21 -6.75 3.32 7.73
N PRO A 22 -7.48 2.19 7.89
CA PRO A 22 -7.27 1.30 9.03
C PRO A 22 -5.84 0.74 9.11
N SER A 23 -5.23 0.41 7.98
CA SER A 23 -3.85 -0.07 7.91
C SER A 23 -2.80 1.03 8.13
N LEU A 24 -3.21 2.29 8.29
CA LEU A 24 -2.34 3.35 8.78
C LEU A 24 -2.57 3.64 10.27
N VAL A 25 -3.84 3.82 10.66
CA VAL A 25 -4.22 4.26 12.01
C VAL A 25 -3.95 3.18 13.06
N VAL A 26 -4.23 1.91 12.76
CA VAL A 26 -4.01 0.82 13.72
C VAL A 26 -2.52 0.66 14.07
N PRO A 27 -1.59 0.58 13.09
CA PRO A 27 -0.15 0.61 13.38
C PRO A 27 0.32 1.80 14.21
N LEU A 28 -0.12 3.02 13.88
CA LEU A 28 0.24 4.22 14.62
C LEU A 28 -0.22 4.14 16.08
N TYR A 29 -1.44 3.69 16.30
CA TYR A 29 -1.95 3.46 17.65
C TYR A 29 -1.11 2.42 18.40
N TYR A 30 -0.80 1.27 17.79
CA TYR A 30 0.00 0.23 18.41
C TYR A 30 1.40 0.71 18.80
N VAL A 31 2.09 1.45 17.93
CA VAL A 31 3.40 2.02 18.25
C VAL A 31 3.29 3.03 19.40
N SER A 32 2.22 3.82 19.47
CA SER A 32 2.02 4.80 20.55
C SER A 32 1.77 4.20 21.93
N VAL A 33 1.16 3.01 22.01
CA VAL A 33 0.85 2.32 23.28
C VAL A 33 1.92 1.29 23.69
N HIS A 34 2.90 1.03 22.82
CA HIS A 34 4.04 0.15 23.06
C HIS A 34 5.35 0.94 22.85
N PRO A 35 5.79 1.77 23.81
CA PRO A 35 6.98 2.60 23.64
C PRO A 35 8.30 1.81 23.65
N ASP A 36 8.34 0.65 24.31
CA ASP A 36 9.57 -0.14 24.54
C ASP A 36 9.78 -1.23 23.47
N LEU A 37 9.43 -0.94 22.21
CA LEU A 37 9.56 -1.91 21.12
C LEU A 37 11.03 -2.21 20.80
N PRO A 38 11.38 -3.49 20.56
CA PRO A 38 12.69 -3.83 20.01
C PRO A 38 12.96 -3.08 18.70
N THR A 39 14.19 -2.63 18.49
CA THR A 39 14.58 -1.88 17.28
C THR A 39 14.13 -2.53 15.97
N PRO A 40 14.24 -3.86 15.76
CA PRO A 40 13.76 -4.47 14.52
C PRO A 40 12.24 -4.36 14.35
N ALA A 41 11.47 -4.52 15.43
CA ALA A 41 10.01 -4.38 15.42
C ALA A 41 9.61 -2.96 15.02
N LEU A 42 10.22 -1.97 15.66
CA LEU A 42 9.96 -0.56 15.39
C LEU A 42 10.32 -0.19 13.96
N PHE A 43 11.43 -0.70 13.43
CA PHE A 43 11.85 -0.46 12.06
C PHE A 43 10.86 -1.06 11.03
N LEU A 44 10.47 -2.32 11.21
CA LEU A 44 9.50 -2.99 10.34
C LEU A 44 8.11 -2.31 10.40
N MET A 45 7.66 -1.90 11.59
CA MET A 45 6.46 -1.09 11.75
C MET A 45 6.59 0.25 11.03
N GLY A 46 7.76 0.87 11.08
CA GLY A 46 8.06 2.09 10.34
C GLY A 46 7.93 1.93 8.83
N LEU A 47 8.41 0.82 8.27
CA LEU A 47 8.24 0.52 6.84
C LEU A 47 6.77 0.33 6.48
N PHE A 48 6.03 -0.46 7.27
CA PHE A 48 4.59 -0.67 7.08
C PHE A 48 3.81 0.64 7.12
N ILE A 49 4.07 1.48 8.13
CA ILE A 49 3.47 2.81 8.25
C ILE A 49 3.86 3.69 7.07
N CYS A 50 5.12 3.67 6.62
CA CYS A 50 5.59 4.46 5.49
C CYS A 50 4.83 4.13 4.20
N HIS A 51 4.67 2.84 3.90
CA HIS A 51 3.84 2.38 2.78
C HIS A 51 2.42 2.92 2.88
N TYR A 52 1.74 2.68 4.00
CA TYR A 52 0.34 3.08 4.17
C TYR A 52 0.15 4.59 4.31
N MET A 53 1.14 5.36 4.74
CA MET A 53 1.10 6.83 4.65
C MET A 53 1.05 7.26 3.19
N HIS A 54 1.92 6.71 2.33
CA HIS A 54 1.86 7.02 0.91
C HIS A 54 0.54 6.56 0.29
N ARG A 55 0.13 5.31 0.54
CA ARG A 55 -1.08 4.69 -0.06
C ARG A 55 -2.39 5.36 0.39
N THR A 56 -2.48 5.80 1.63
CA THR A 56 -3.68 6.41 2.20
C THR A 56 -3.71 7.92 2.00
N LEU A 57 -2.61 8.64 2.24
CA LEU A 57 -2.63 10.11 2.29
C LEU A 57 -2.21 10.75 0.97
N ILE A 58 -1.23 10.17 0.28
CA ILE A 58 -0.63 10.77 -0.92
C ILE A 58 -1.32 10.25 -2.19
N PHE A 59 -1.41 8.93 -2.33
CA PHE A 59 -1.94 8.29 -3.54
C PHE A 59 -3.35 8.77 -3.91
N PRO A 60 -4.35 8.84 -2.99
CA PRO A 60 -5.72 9.21 -3.35
C PRO A 60 -5.84 10.66 -3.84
N VAL A 61 -5.00 11.57 -3.31
CA VAL A 61 -4.94 12.98 -3.73
C VAL A 61 -4.38 13.09 -5.15
N LEU A 62 -3.45 12.21 -5.52
CA LEU A 62 -2.80 12.17 -6.83
C LEU A 62 -3.64 11.46 -7.91
N ILE A 63 -4.75 10.81 -7.56
CA ILE A 63 -5.63 10.14 -8.54
C ILE A 63 -6.19 11.18 -9.53
N ARG A 64 -5.95 10.94 -10.82
CA ARG A 64 -6.45 11.77 -11.94
C ARG A 64 -7.56 11.05 -12.70
N GLY A 65 -8.79 11.53 -12.54
CA GLY A 65 -9.97 10.86 -13.09
C GLY A 65 -10.18 9.47 -12.49
N GLY A 66 -10.87 8.60 -13.21
CA GLY A 66 -11.13 7.22 -12.76
C GLY A 66 -12.62 6.94 -12.63
N LYS A 67 -12.99 5.68 -12.88
CA LYS A 67 -14.37 5.24 -12.67
C LYS A 67 -14.63 5.14 -11.16
N PRO A 68 -15.85 5.44 -10.69
CA PRO A 68 -16.22 5.20 -9.31
C PRO A 68 -15.96 3.75 -8.90
N THR A 69 -15.59 3.54 -7.64
CA THR A 69 -15.36 2.21 -7.07
C THR A 69 -16.71 1.61 -6.67
N PRO A 70 -17.05 0.36 -7.04
CA PRO A 70 -18.26 -0.28 -6.55
C PRO A 70 -18.19 -0.51 -5.02
N LEU A 71 -19.32 -0.39 -4.33
CA LEU A 71 -19.40 -0.47 -2.86
C LEU A 71 -18.85 -1.79 -2.29
N VAL A 72 -19.13 -2.94 -2.93
CA VAL A 72 -18.72 -4.26 -2.39
C VAL A 72 -17.19 -4.42 -2.35
N PRO A 73 -16.42 -4.22 -3.45
CA PRO A 73 -14.96 -4.21 -3.40
C PRO A 73 -14.38 -3.21 -2.38
N PHE A 74 -14.97 -2.01 -2.28
CA PHE A 74 -14.56 -1.02 -1.29
C PHE A 74 -14.73 -1.55 0.14
N ALA A 75 -15.88 -2.14 0.48
CA ALA A 75 -16.14 -2.69 1.80
C ALA A 75 -15.20 -3.87 2.13
N LEU A 76 -14.94 -4.75 1.15
CA LEU A 76 -13.99 -5.85 1.31
C LEU A 76 -12.57 -5.35 1.55
N ALA A 77 -12.11 -4.33 0.81
CA ALA A 77 -10.81 -3.72 1.00
C ALA A 77 -10.68 -3.06 2.38
N PHE A 78 -11.72 -2.36 2.83
CA PHE A 78 -11.76 -1.77 4.18
C PHE A 78 -11.65 -2.83 5.28
N ILE A 79 -12.45 -3.91 5.18
CA ILE A 79 -12.39 -5.03 6.13
C ILE A 79 -11.01 -5.67 6.12
N PHE A 80 -10.45 -5.92 4.94
CA PHE A 80 -9.10 -6.46 4.80
C PHE A 80 -8.06 -5.55 5.47
N CYS A 81 -8.11 -4.24 5.25
CA CYS A 81 -7.16 -3.30 5.85
C CYS A 81 -7.30 -3.21 7.38
N CYS A 82 -8.50 -3.38 7.93
CA CYS A 82 -8.70 -3.51 9.38
C CYS A 82 -7.98 -4.75 9.92
N TYR A 83 -8.22 -5.91 9.31
CA TYR A 83 -7.60 -7.16 9.73
C TYR A 83 -6.08 -7.14 9.53
N ASN A 84 -5.60 -6.75 8.35
CA ASN A 84 -4.17 -6.70 8.03
C ASN A 84 -3.42 -5.74 8.96
N GLY A 85 -3.93 -4.52 9.11
CA GLY A 85 -3.36 -3.53 10.02
C GLY A 85 -3.29 -4.05 11.46
N TYR A 86 -4.34 -4.71 11.95
CA TYR A 86 -4.35 -5.34 13.27
C TYR A 86 -3.35 -6.49 13.40
N LEU A 87 -3.34 -7.43 12.44
CA LEU A 87 -2.49 -8.61 12.50
C LEU A 87 -1.00 -8.24 12.50
N GLN A 88 -0.58 -7.36 11.58
CA GLN A 88 0.81 -6.92 11.48
C GLN A 88 1.25 -6.16 12.73
N SER A 89 0.41 -5.23 13.20
CA SER A 89 0.72 -4.44 14.41
C SER A 89 0.74 -5.29 15.67
N SER A 90 -0.23 -6.18 15.83
CA SER A 90 -0.30 -7.07 17.00
C SER A 90 0.89 -8.02 17.02
N TYR A 91 1.23 -8.61 15.88
CA TYR A 91 2.37 -9.52 15.80
C TYR A 91 3.69 -8.79 16.11
N LEU A 92 3.99 -7.71 15.38
CA LEU A 92 5.24 -6.99 15.57
C LEU A 92 5.37 -6.36 16.96
N CYS A 93 4.29 -5.81 17.53
CA CYS A 93 4.37 -5.13 18.81
C CYS A 93 4.26 -6.04 20.04
N LYS A 94 3.59 -7.19 19.95
CA LYS A 94 3.30 -8.04 21.13
C LYS A 94 3.89 -9.45 21.08
N HIS A 95 4.11 -9.99 19.89
CA HIS A 95 4.42 -11.41 19.71
C HIS A 95 5.75 -11.68 19.02
N SER A 96 6.37 -10.67 18.40
CA SER A 96 7.61 -10.82 17.68
C SER A 96 8.78 -11.09 18.63
N THR A 97 9.66 -12.00 18.21
CA THR A 97 10.93 -12.28 18.90
C THR A 97 12.03 -12.21 17.86
N PHE A 98 13.05 -11.40 18.13
CA PHE A 98 14.17 -11.18 17.21
C PHE A 98 15.46 -11.71 17.84
N PRO A 99 16.26 -12.50 17.11
CA PRO A 99 17.61 -12.84 17.55
C PRO A 99 18.46 -11.59 17.77
N SER A 100 19.48 -11.70 18.63
CA SER A 100 20.46 -10.63 18.80
C SER A 100 21.14 -10.32 17.46
N GLY A 101 21.26 -9.05 17.13
CA GLY A 101 21.86 -8.60 15.87
C GLY A 101 20.97 -8.79 14.63
N TRP A 102 19.67 -9.06 14.77
CA TRP A 102 18.76 -9.29 13.62
C TRP A 102 18.82 -8.22 12.53
N THR A 103 19.04 -6.95 12.89
CA THR A 103 19.18 -5.84 11.93
C THR A 103 20.39 -5.96 11.00
N HIS A 104 21.40 -6.74 11.38
CA HIS A 104 22.60 -7.02 10.59
C HIS A 104 22.51 -8.38 9.87
N ASP A 105 21.43 -9.14 10.11
CA ASP A 105 21.23 -10.41 9.42
C ASP A 105 21.01 -10.15 7.92
N PRO A 106 21.67 -10.90 7.02
CA PRO A 106 21.51 -10.73 5.58
C PRO A 106 20.04 -10.81 5.12
N ARG A 107 19.18 -11.57 5.80
CA ARG A 107 17.75 -11.66 5.49
C ARG A 107 17.03 -10.36 5.77
N PHE A 108 17.35 -9.70 6.89
CA PHE A 108 16.78 -8.40 7.22
C PHE A 108 17.23 -7.35 6.19
N ILE A 109 18.52 -7.29 5.88
CA ILE A 109 19.07 -6.33 4.92
C ILE A 109 18.49 -6.56 3.52
N ALA A 110 18.46 -7.81 3.05
CA ALA A 110 17.88 -8.17 1.76
C ALA A 110 16.37 -7.87 1.71
N GLY A 111 15.62 -8.17 2.77
CA GLY A 111 14.19 -7.88 2.86
C GLY A 111 13.91 -6.37 2.82
N VAL A 112 14.68 -5.56 3.55
CA VAL A 112 14.56 -4.09 3.52
C VAL A 112 14.92 -3.54 2.13
N ALA A 113 15.98 -4.05 1.51
CA ALA A 113 16.36 -3.64 0.15
C ALA A 113 15.27 -3.99 -0.87
N LEU A 114 14.69 -5.19 -0.74
CA LEU A 114 13.61 -5.65 -1.60
C LEU A 114 12.34 -4.80 -1.39
N PHE A 115 12.00 -4.48 -0.15
CA PHE A 115 10.91 -3.57 0.20
C PHE A 115 11.04 -2.22 -0.53
N PHE A 116 12.19 -1.54 -0.39
CA PHE A 116 12.39 -0.24 -1.05
C PHE A 116 12.43 -0.33 -2.57
N CYS A 117 12.97 -1.42 -3.12
CA CYS A 117 12.94 -1.69 -4.56
C CYS A 117 11.48 -1.82 -5.05
N GLY A 118 10.69 -2.66 -4.38
CA GLY A 118 9.28 -2.87 -4.67
C GLY A 118 8.46 -1.59 -4.57
N MET A 119 8.60 -0.85 -3.46
CA MET A 119 7.93 0.44 -3.25
C MET A 119 8.29 1.46 -4.34
N SER A 120 9.56 1.54 -4.72
CA SER A 120 10.02 2.45 -5.79
C SER A 120 9.39 2.10 -7.14
N ILE A 121 9.36 0.81 -7.48
CA ILE A 121 8.71 0.31 -8.70
C ILE A 121 7.21 0.62 -8.67
N ASN A 122 6.54 0.37 -7.54
CA ASN A 122 5.10 0.62 -7.36
C ASN A 122 4.76 2.10 -7.60
N ILE A 123 5.43 3.00 -6.88
CA ILE A 123 5.18 4.44 -6.94
C ILE A 123 5.50 5.01 -8.33
N TYR A 124 6.62 4.58 -8.93
CA TYR A 124 7.02 5.02 -10.26
C TYR A 124 6.02 4.54 -11.33
N SER A 125 5.58 3.29 -11.25
CA SER A 125 4.59 2.73 -12.17
C SER A 125 3.23 3.42 -12.02
N ASP A 126 2.78 3.67 -10.79
CA ASP A 126 1.56 4.46 -10.53
C ASP A 126 1.71 5.89 -11.05
N HIS A 127 2.90 6.49 -10.99
CA HIS A 127 3.18 7.79 -11.61
C HIS A 127 2.99 7.74 -13.13
N ILE A 128 3.53 6.73 -13.82
CA ILE A 128 3.31 6.56 -15.26
C ILE A 128 1.80 6.45 -15.56
N LEU A 129 1.09 5.55 -14.86
CA LEU A 129 -0.34 5.31 -15.08
C LEU A 129 -1.19 6.57 -14.90
N ARG A 130 -0.90 7.38 -13.87
CA ARG A 130 -1.62 8.65 -13.62
C ARG A 130 -1.35 9.70 -14.70
N ASN A 131 -0.20 9.67 -15.35
CA ASN A 131 0.17 10.60 -16.40
C ASN A 131 -0.22 10.15 -17.82
N LEU A 132 -0.76 8.94 -17.98
CA LEU A 132 -1.31 8.50 -19.27
C LEU A 132 -2.51 9.35 -19.72
N ARG A 133 -3.22 9.96 -18.78
CA ARG A 133 -4.40 10.79 -19.06
C ARG A 133 -4.10 12.26 -18.77
N LYS A 134 -4.43 13.13 -19.73
CA LYS A 134 -4.58 14.55 -19.43
C LYS A 134 -5.87 14.75 -18.60
N PRO A 135 -5.95 15.81 -17.76
CA PRO A 135 -7.18 16.13 -17.05
C PRO A 135 -8.36 16.23 -18.03
N GLY A 136 -9.42 15.44 -17.82
CA GLY A 136 -10.62 15.40 -18.66
C GLY A 136 -10.62 14.32 -19.76
N GLU A 137 -9.49 13.66 -20.06
CA GLU A 137 -9.48 12.55 -21.03
C GLU A 137 -10.06 11.26 -20.43
N SER A 138 -10.90 10.59 -21.22
CA SER A 138 -11.42 9.25 -20.91
C SER A 138 -10.90 8.24 -21.94
N GLY A 139 -10.55 7.03 -21.48
CA GLY A 139 -9.98 5.98 -22.33
C GLY A 139 -8.85 5.21 -21.66
N TYR A 140 -8.59 3.99 -22.15
CA TYR A 140 -7.40 3.22 -21.81
C TYR A 140 -6.30 3.51 -22.84
N LYS A 141 -5.07 3.67 -22.36
CA LYS A 141 -3.87 3.83 -23.19
C LYS A 141 -2.85 2.80 -22.75
N ILE A 142 -1.98 2.39 -23.66
CA ILE A 142 -0.90 1.47 -23.36
C ILE A 142 0.16 2.23 -22.54
N PRO A 143 0.53 1.75 -21.34
CA PRO A 143 1.64 2.33 -20.58
C PRO A 143 2.97 2.02 -21.25
N HIS A 144 3.83 3.03 -21.33
CA HIS A 144 5.21 2.91 -21.81
C HIS A 144 6.18 3.48 -20.78
N GLY A 145 7.41 2.96 -20.76
CA GLY A 145 8.48 3.34 -19.84
C GLY A 145 8.55 2.51 -18.57
N GLY A 146 9.75 2.47 -17.97
CA GLY A 146 10.01 1.69 -16.76
C GLY A 146 9.80 0.20 -16.96
N LEU A 147 9.20 -0.45 -15.96
CA LEU A 147 8.93 -1.89 -16.00
C LEU A 147 7.74 -2.26 -16.90
N PHE A 148 6.95 -1.29 -17.39
CA PHE A 148 5.85 -1.59 -18.33
C PHE A 148 6.34 -2.14 -19.68
N GLU A 149 7.61 -1.96 -20.01
CA GLU A 149 8.23 -2.57 -21.20
C GLU A 149 8.43 -4.09 -21.06
N TYR A 150 8.30 -4.63 -19.84
CA TYR A 150 8.53 -6.05 -19.55
C TYR A 150 7.27 -6.76 -19.02
N VAL A 151 6.45 -6.06 -18.23
CA VAL A 151 5.25 -6.61 -17.58
C VAL A 151 4.08 -5.64 -17.64
N SER A 152 2.87 -6.16 -17.92
CA SER A 152 1.67 -5.31 -18.05
C SER A 152 1.23 -4.62 -16.75
N GLY A 153 1.51 -5.25 -15.60
CA GLY A 153 1.12 -4.77 -14.27
C GLY A 153 2.32 -4.38 -13.43
N ALA A 154 3.14 -3.45 -13.92
CA ALA A 154 4.40 -3.07 -13.26
C ALA A 154 4.20 -2.55 -11.82
N ASN A 155 3.11 -1.82 -11.56
CA ASN A 155 2.78 -1.37 -10.20
C ASN A 155 2.43 -2.53 -9.27
N PHE A 156 1.67 -3.53 -9.75
CA PHE A 156 1.39 -4.74 -8.99
C PHE A 156 2.64 -5.58 -8.74
N PHE A 157 3.53 -5.69 -9.72
CA PHE A 157 4.81 -6.36 -9.53
C PHE A 157 5.64 -5.70 -8.42
N GLY A 158 5.71 -4.37 -8.42
CA GLY A 158 6.37 -3.62 -7.35
C GLY A 158 5.75 -3.88 -5.97
N GLU A 159 4.42 -3.84 -5.88
CA GLU A 159 3.69 -4.08 -4.61
C GLU A 159 3.86 -5.52 -4.12
N ILE A 160 3.94 -6.51 -5.02
CA ILE A 160 4.21 -7.90 -4.67
C ILE A 160 5.66 -8.08 -4.18
N ALA A 161 6.63 -7.42 -4.82
CA ALA A 161 8.02 -7.48 -4.38
C ALA A 161 8.21 -6.76 -3.03
N GLU A 162 7.40 -5.75 -2.74
CA GLU A 162 7.47 -4.99 -1.49
C GLU A 162 7.10 -5.82 -0.25
N TRP A 163 6.16 -6.78 -0.38
CA TRP A 163 5.61 -7.58 0.73
C TRP A 163 6.17 -9.01 0.79
#